data_AF-A0A2R6ALN4-F1
#
_entry.id   AF-A0A2R6ALN4-F1
#
_cell.length_a   1.000
_cell.length_b   1.000
_cell.length_c   1.000
_cell.angle_alpha   90.00
_cell.angle_beta   90.00
_cell.angle_gamma   90.00
#
_symmetry.space_group_name_H-M   'P 1'
#
loop_
_entity.id
_entity.type
_entity.pdbx_description
1 polymer ?
#
loop_
_entity_poly.entity_id
_entity_poly.type
_entity_poly.pdbx_seq_one_letter_code
_entity_poly.pdbx_strand_id
1 'polypeptide(L)'
;MLVPISTLIGGIIAGLLVYTVAPEAEGQGTDAPIEAFHRKDGFIRRRVPIVKTLASAFTIGSGGSGGRDGPTAQIVAGFGSFIADLFKLSAKDRRVAVAAGIGAIFKSPFGGAILSGEILYSGGDI
;
A
#
# COMPACT_ATOMS: atom_id res chain seq x y z
N MET A 1 13.46 14.00 -26.63
CA MET A 1 13.07 14.98 -25.58
C MET A 1 11.68 14.76 -24.99
N LEU A 2 10.84 13.84 -25.50
CA LEU A 2 9.48 13.64 -24.96
C LEU A 2 9.44 12.99 -23.55
N VAL A 3 10.36 12.04 -23.30
CA VAL A 3 10.44 11.28 -22.04
C VAL A 3 10.60 12.15 -20.78
N PRO A 4 11.52 13.12 -20.70
CA PRO A 4 11.65 13.95 -19.50
C PRO A 4 10.41 14.81 -19.24
N ILE A 5 9.69 15.24 -20.28
CA ILE A 5 8.45 16.03 -20.14
C ILE A 5 7.32 15.15 -19.62
N SER A 6 7.15 13.93 -20.15
CA SER A 6 6.14 13.01 -19.63
C SER A 6 6.40 12.66 -18.17
N THR A 7 7.64 12.34 -17.81
CA THR A 7 8.03 12.03 -16.43
C THR A 7 7.80 13.20 -15.48
N LEU A 8 8.09 14.43 -15.92
CA LEU A 8 7.84 15.64 -15.13
C LEU A 8 6.34 15.81 -14.85
N ILE A 9 5.50 15.70 -15.88
CA ILE A 9 4.05 15.84 -15.74
C ILE A 9 3.48 14.72 -14.86
N GLY A 10 3.90 13.47 -15.08
CA GLY A 10 3.48 12.33 -14.27
C GLY A 10 3.88 12.47 -12.81
N GLY A 11 5.09 12.94 -12.53
CA GLY A 11 5.58 13.22 -11.18
C GLY A 11 4.82 14.36 -10.49
N ILE A 12 4.51 15.45 -11.20
CA ILE A 12 3.70 16.56 -10.67
C ILE A 12 2.30 16.09 -10.34
N ILE A 13 1.64 15.34 -11.24
CA ILE A 13 0.30 14.81 -11.01
C ILE A 13 0.29 13.85 -9.81
N ALA A 14 1.25 12.92 -9.76
CA ALA A 14 1.38 11.98 -8.65
C ALA A 14 1.64 12.70 -7.32
N GLY A 15 2.54 13.67 -7.29
CA GLY A 15 2.84 14.49 -6.11
C GLY A 15 1.62 15.29 -5.65
N LEU A 16 0.91 15.94 -6.57
CA LEU A 16 -0.30 16.70 -6.25
C LEU A 16 -1.40 15.79 -5.69
N LEU A 17 -1.62 14.61 -6.29
CA LEU A 17 -2.59 13.62 -5.80
C LEU A 17 -2.30 13.18 -4.37
N VAL A 18 -1.04 12.82 -4.08
CA VAL A 18 -0.63 12.37 -2.74
C VAL A 18 -0.75 13.51 -1.74
N TYR A 19 -0.18 14.68 -2.05
CA TYR A 19 -0.14 15.80 -1.11
C TYR A 19 -1.51 16.41 -0.81
N THR A 20 -2.43 16.42 -1.78
CA THR A 20 -3.76 17.03 -1.61
C THR A 20 -4.82 16.06 -1.10
N VAL A 21 -4.80 14.79 -1.53
CA VAL A 21 -5.89 13.84 -1.25
C VAL A 21 -5.57 12.90 -0.10
N ALA A 22 -4.35 12.36 -0.05
CA ALA A 22 -3.96 11.38 0.96
C ALA A 22 -2.45 11.47 1.26
N PRO A 23 -2.04 12.39 2.18
CA PRO A 23 -0.65 12.48 2.63
C PRO A 23 -0.17 11.17 3.27
N GLU A 24 -1.10 10.36 3.77
CA GLU A 24 -0.81 9.02 4.31
C GLU A 24 -0.32 8.02 3.24
N ALA A 25 -0.50 8.35 1.95
CA ALA A 25 0.00 7.58 0.81
C ALA A 25 1.45 7.93 0.43
N GLU A 26 2.14 8.78 1.20
CA GLU A 26 3.55 9.11 1.00
C GLU A 26 4.49 7.92 1.25
N GLY A 27 5.75 8.08 0.83
CA GLY A 27 6.82 7.10 1.04
C GLY A 27 6.77 5.87 0.13
N GLN A 28 7.62 4.88 0.45
CA GLN A 28 7.78 3.66 -0.34
C GLN A 28 6.50 2.80 -0.39
N GLY A 29 5.67 2.83 0.66
CA GLY A 29 4.40 2.11 0.73
C GLY A 29 4.42 0.79 1.53
N THR A 30 5.59 0.38 2.05
CA THR A 30 5.72 -0.78 2.96
C THR A 30 5.48 -0.42 4.41
N ASP A 31 5.92 0.76 4.85
CA ASP A 31 5.90 1.15 6.26
C ASP A 31 4.49 1.44 6.75
N ALA A 32 3.65 2.06 5.91
CA ALA A 32 2.28 2.42 6.28
C ALA A 32 1.40 1.19 6.60
N PRO A 33 1.43 0.09 5.82
CA PRO A 33 0.80 -1.18 6.20
C PRO A 33 1.32 -1.77 7.52
N ILE A 34 2.64 -1.77 7.73
CA ILE A 34 3.26 -2.31 8.95
C ILE A 34 2.82 -1.49 10.17
N GLU A 35 2.87 -0.17 10.07
CA GLU A 35 2.41 0.74 11.12
C GLU A 35 0.91 0.56 11.38
N ALA A 36 0.10 0.43 10.32
CA ALA A 36 -1.33 0.20 10.46
C ALA A 36 -1.63 -1.10 11.20
N PHE A 37 -0.91 -2.17 10.88
CA PHE A 37 -1.05 -3.47 11.52
C PHE A 37 -0.73 -3.42 13.03
N HIS A 38 0.38 -2.78 13.41
CA HIS A 38 0.83 -2.75 14.82
C HIS A 38 0.17 -1.66 15.66
N ARG A 39 -0.01 -0.46 15.11
CA ARG A 39 -0.37 0.75 15.89
C ARG A 39 -1.78 1.28 15.61
N LYS A 40 -2.44 0.83 14.55
CA LYS A 40 -3.77 1.34 14.12
C LYS A 40 -4.81 0.25 13.97
N ASP A 41 -4.62 -0.91 14.61
CA ASP A 41 -5.58 -2.03 14.55
C ASP A 41 -5.91 -2.51 13.12
N GLY A 42 -4.92 -2.46 12.23
CA GLY A 42 -5.06 -2.78 10.82
C GLY A 42 -5.84 -1.74 10.02
N PHE A 43 -6.18 -0.58 10.60
CA PHE A 43 -6.98 0.44 9.93
C PHE A 43 -6.15 1.26 8.93
N ILE A 44 -6.58 1.24 7.68
CA ILE A 44 -6.06 2.07 6.59
C ILE A 44 -7.22 2.83 5.97
N ARG A 45 -7.05 4.15 5.80
CA ARG A 45 -8.09 4.99 5.22
C ARG A 45 -8.36 4.59 3.77
N ARG A 46 -9.64 4.49 3.43
CA ARG A 46 -10.15 4.01 2.12
C ARG A 46 -9.62 4.79 0.90
N ARG A 47 -9.25 6.06 1.10
CA ARG A 47 -8.66 6.91 0.07
C ARG A 47 -7.22 6.53 -0.30
N VAL A 48 -6.47 5.95 0.63
CA VAL A 48 -5.05 5.60 0.46
C VAL A 48 -4.82 4.61 -0.68
N PRO A 49 -5.49 3.45 -0.76
CA PRO A 49 -5.27 2.49 -1.86
C PRO A 49 -5.60 3.08 -3.23
N ILE A 50 -6.65 3.91 -3.32
CA ILE A 50 -7.04 4.57 -4.58
C ILE A 50 -5.99 5.60 -5.00
N VAL A 51 -5.60 6.50 -4.10
CA VAL A 51 -4.61 7.54 -4.37
C VAL A 51 -3.25 6.94 -4.72
N LYS A 52 -2.80 5.92 -3.97
CA LYS A 52 -1.52 5.25 -4.24
C LYS A 52 -1.53 4.57 -5.62
N THR A 53 -2.64 3.94 -6.00
CA THR A 53 -2.79 3.33 -7.34
C THR A 53 -2.63 4.38 -8.43
N LEU A 54 -3.34 5.51 -8.32
CA LEU A 54 -3.27 6.59 -9.31
C LEU A 54 -1.87 7.23 -9.35
N ALA A 55 -1.32 7.57 -8.19
CA ALA A 55 0.01 8.17 -8.09
C ALA A 55 1.09 7.26 -8.70
N SER A 56 1.08 5.96 -8.38
CA SER A 56 2.02 5.00 -8.97
C SER A 56 1.79 4.79 -10.46
N ALA A 57 0.53 4.80 -10.93
CA ALA A 57 0.24 4.72 -12.36
C ALA A 57 0.79 5.93 -13.12
N PHE A 58 0.64 7.15 -12.59
CA PHE A 58 1.20 8.36 -13.22
C PHE A 58 2.73 8.39 -13.15
N THR A 59 3.34 8.03 -12.02
CA THR A 59 4.81 8.00 -11.89
C THR A 59 5.42 6.95 -12.82
N ILE A 60 4.97 5.70 -12.77
CA ILE A 60 5.58 4.61 -13.55
C ILE A 60 5.16 4.69 -15.02
N GLY A 61 3.87 4.99 -15.28
CA GLY A 61 3.33 5.08 -16.64
C GLY A 61 3.90 6.23 -17.46
N SER A 62 4.41 7.29 -16.81
CA SER A 62 5.08 8.40 -17.48
C SER A 62 6.57 8.16 -17.78
N GLY A 63 7.14 7.05 -17.33
CA GLY A 63 8.57 6.73 -17.44
C GLY A 63 9.39 7.15 -16.21
N GLY A 64 8.75 7.44 -15.08
CA GLY A 64 9.41 7.68 -13.80
C GLY A 64 9.99 6.41 -13.19
N SER A 65 11.14 6.56 -12.53
CA SER A 65 11.78 5.47 -11.77
C SER A 65 11.04 5.23 -10.46
N GLY A 66 10.53 4.02 -10.25
CA GLY A 66 9.85 3.63 -9.02
C GLY A 66 9.58 2.12 -8.98
N GLY A 67 9.89 1.50 -7.85
CA GLY A 67 9.57 0.09 -7.60
C GLY A 67 8.06 -0.12 -7.46
N ARG A 68 7.56 -1.27 -7.94
CA ARG A 68 6.13 -1.63 -7.84
C ARG A 68 5.78 -2.28 -6.51
N ASP A 69 6.75 -2.86 -5.83
CA ASP A 69 6.51 -3.73 -4.68
C ASP A 69 5.93 -2.96 -3.48
N GLY A 70 6.52 -1.82 -3.14
CA GLY A 70 6.06 -0.97 -2.04
C GLY A 70 4.66 -0.36 -2.27
N PRO A 71 4.39 0.28 -3.42
CA PRO A 71 3.05 0.76 -3.73
C PRO A 71 2.01 -0.36 -3.76
N THR A 72 2.34 -1.51 -4.35
CA THR A 72 1.43 -2.66 -4.41
C THR A 72 1.09 -3.14 -3.00
N ALA A 73 2.08 -3.21 -2.08
CA ALA A 73 1.86 -3.55 -0.68
C ALA A 73 0.87 -2.62 0.02
N GLN A 74 1.00 -1.30 -0.18
CA GLN A 74 0.07 -0.33 0.40
C GLN A 74 -1.35 -0.46 -0.17
N ILE A 75 -1.45 -0.72 -1.48
CA ILE A 75 -2.74 -0.85 -2.18
C ILE A 75 -3.49 -2.07 -1.65
N VAL A 76 -2.88 -3.26 -1.68
CA VAL A 76 -3.56 -4.49 -1.25
C VAL A 76 -3.87 -4.50 0.25
N ALA A 77 -2.98 -3.95 1.09
CA ALA A 77 -3.22 -3.75 2.51
C ALA A 77 -4.43 -2.82 2.74
N GLY A 78 -4.47 -1.70 2.01
CA GLY A 78 -5.58 -0.75 2.07
C GLY A 78 -6.91 -1.37 1.64
N PHE A 79 -6.91 -2.20 0.59
CA PHE A 79 -8.10 -2.97 0.20
C PHE A 79 -8.49 -4.02 1.23
N GLY A 80 -7.54 -4.69 1.88
CA GLY A 80 -7.79 -5.60 3.00
C GLY A 80 -8.50 -4.91 4.17
N SER A 81 -8.01 -3.72 4.57
CA SER A 81 -8.68 -2.89 5.58
C SER A 81 -10.06 -2.41 5.12
N PHE A 82 -10.22 -2.02 3.85
CA PHE A 82 -11.49 -1.58 3.30
C PHE A 82 -12.56 -2.67 3.36
N ILE A 83 -12.20 -3.90 2.96
CA ILE A 83 -13.08 -5.07 3.04
C ILE A 83 -13.42 -5.36 4.51
N ALA A 84 -12.45 -5.35 5.40
CA ALA A 84 -12.70 -5.56 6.82
C ALA A 84 -13.67 -4.53 7.42
N ASP A 85 -13.55 -3.25 7.01
CA ASP A 85 -14.50 -2.22 7.42
C ASP A 85 -15.90 -2.43 6.82
N LEU A 86 -15.98 -2.88 5.56
CA LEU A 86 -17.24 -3.14 4.87
C LEU A 86 -18.04 -4.24 5.58
N PHE A 87 -17.35 -5.29 6.04
CA PHE A 87 -17.94 -6.40 6.79
C PHE A 87 -17.98 -6.17 8.31
N LYS A 88 -17.55 -5.00 8.80
CA LYS A 88 -17.48 -4.65 10.23
C LYS A 88 -16.71 -5.69 11.07
N LEU A 89 -15.60 -6.18 10.54
CA LEU A 89 -14.76 -7.18 11.19
C LEU A 89 -14.07 -6.62 12.43
N SER A 90 -13.65 -7.53 13.33
CA SER A 90 -12.88 -7.17 14.52
C SER A 90 -11.49 -6.64 14.15
N ALA A 91 -10.82 -5.95 15.08
CA ALA A 91 -9.43 -5.49 14.89
C ALA A 91 -8.47 -6.63 14.51
N LYS A 92 -8.66 -7.81 15.13
CA LYS A 92 -7.86 -9.01 14.83
C LYS A 92 -8.09 -9.47 13.39
N ASP A 93 -9.34 -9.57 12.96
CA ASP A 93 -9.68 -10.02 11.61
C ASP A 93 -9.28 -8.99 10.55
N ARG A 94 -9.35 -7.68 10.88
CA ARG A 94 -8.83 -6.61 10.00
C ARG A 94 -7.32 -6.75 9.79
N ARG A 95 -6.56 -6.99 10.86
CA ARG A 95 -5.11 -7.26 10.77
C ARG A 95 -4.83 -8.47 9.87
N VAL A 96 -5.61 -9.54 10.00
CA VAL A 96 -5.50 -10.72 9.11
C VAL A 96 -5.83 -10.37 7.66
N ALA A 97 -6.87 -9.56 7.40
CA ALA A 97 -7.22 -9.13 6.04
C ALA A 97 -6.12 -8.28 5.39
N VAL A 98 -5.49 -7.39 6.16
CA VAL A 98 -4.32 -6.60 5.72
C VAL A 98 -3.14 -7.52 5.38
N ALA A 99 -2.83 -8.48 6.27
CA ALA A 99 -1.76 -9.45 6.05
C ALA A 99 -2.01 -10.33 4.82
N ALA A 100 -3.22 -10.86 4.68
CA ALA A 100 -3.62 -11.64 3.52
C ALA A 100 -3.50 -10.85 2.21
N GLY A 101 -3.82 -9.55 2.24
CA GLY A 101 -3.62 -8.64 1.12
C GLY A 101 -2.15 -8.58 0.68
N ILE A 102 -1.22 -8.37 1.62
CA ILE A 102 0.22 -8.31 1.33
C ILE A 102 0.71 -9.65 0.76
N GLY A 103 0.24 -10.77 1.30
CA GLY A 103 0.61 -12.11 0.85
C GLY A 103 0.16 -12.41 -0.58
N ALA A 104 -0.97 -11.83 -1.01
CA ALA A 104 -1.52 -12.02 -2.34
C ALA A 104 -0.61 -11.49 -3.47
N ILE A 105 0.31 -10.56 -3.16
CA ILE A 105 1.25 -9.98 -4.15
C ILE A 105 2.17 -11.04 -4.75
N PHE A 106 2.59 -12.00 -3.92
CA PHE A 106 3.67 -12.93 -4.26
C PHE A 106 3.22 -14.12 -5.12
N LYS A 107 1.94 -14.20 -5.51
CA LYS A 107 1.35 -15.27 -6.35
C LYS A 107 1.67 -16.69 -5.86
N SER A 108 2.00 -16.82 -4.57
CA SER A 108 2.39 -18.05 -3.90
C SER A 108 1.63 -18.08 -2.58
N PRO A 109 0.63 -18.97 -2.41
CA PRO A 109 -0.17 -19.00 -1.19
C PRO A 109 0.69 -19.23 0.06
N PHE A 110 1.61 -20.20 0.01
CA PHE A 110 2.49 -20.51 1.14
C PHE A 110 3.57 -19.45 1.34
N GLY A 111 4.25 -19.03 0.26
CA GLY A 111 5.30 -18.01 0.35
C GLY A 111 4.74 -16.66 0.81
N GLY A 112 3.59 -16.25 0.28
CA GLY A 112 2.89 -15.03 0.66
C GLY A 112 2.38 -15.07 2.10
N ALA A 113 1.88 -16.21 2.58
CA ALA A 113 1.45 -16.34 3.98
C ALA A 113 2.63 -16.23 4.96
N ILE A 114 3.74 -16.92 4.69
CA ILE A 114 4.96 -16.85 5.52
C ILE A 114 5.51 -15.43 5.51
N LEU A 115 5.70 -14.84 4.33
CA LEU A 115 6.26 -13.51 4.20
C LEU A 115 5.37 -12.44 4.83
N SER A 116 4.05 -12.56 4.73
CA SER A 116 3.13 -11.63 5.41
C SER A 116 3.24 -11.73 6.91
N GLY A 117 3.38 -12.95 7.44
CA GLY A 117 3.68 -13.18 8.84
C GLY A 117 5.00 -12.53 9.23
N GLU A 118 6.07 -12.77 8.47
CA GLU A 118 7.41 -12.27 8.76
C GLU A 118 7.49 -10.74 8.70
N ILE A 119 7.03 -10.10 7.62
CA ILE A 119 7.08 -8.64 7.45
C ILE A 119 6.25 -7.92 8.52
N LEU A 120 5.11 -8.49 8.91
CA LEU A 120 4.20 -7.88 9.87
C LEU A 120 4.46 -8.27 11.33
N TYR A 121 5.29 -9.26 11.64
CA TYR A 121 5.66 -9.62 13.02
C TYR A 121 7.14 -9.41 13.34
N SER A 122 8.00 -9.15 12.35
CA SER A 122 9.43 -8.84 12.57
C SER A 122 9.65 -7.48 13.27
N GLY A 123 8.58 -6.70 13.49
CA GLY A 123 8.57 -5.43 14.22
C GLY A 123 8.09 -5.51 15.67
N GLY A 124 8.67 -6.40 16.49
CA GLY A 124 8.61 -6.34 17.95
C GLY A 124 7.50 -7.18 18.62
N ASP A 125 7.88 -8.41 18.99
CA ASP A 125 7.47 -9.13 20.21
C ASP A 125 8.49 -10.27 20.49
N ILE A 126 9.79 -9.96 20.38
CA ILE A 126 10.92 -10.73 20.94
C ILE A 126 11.92 -9.77 21.55
#